data_AF-A0A0A2BRH4-F1
#
_entry.id   AF-A0A0A2BRH4-F1
#
_cell.length_a   1.000
_cell.length_b   1.000
_cell.length_c   1.000
_cell.angle_alpha   90.00
_cell.angle_beta   90.00
_cell.angle_gamma   90.00
#
_symmetry.space_group_name_H-M   'P 1'
#
loop_
_entity.id
_entity.type
_entity.pdbx_description
1 polymer ?
#
loop_
_entity_poly.entity_id
_entity_poly.type
_entity_poly.pdbx_seq_one_letter_code
_entity_poly.pdbx_strand_id
1 'polypeptide(L)'
;MIDSGSNSQSAGSSSSNQPQKVEVVVASPTEGDVNILGELAIFLLRVVFSLFMIHHGLEKLQDPQGFAEFVVGKYFAFLPGDPIIWTFAAGVTQILCPIGLALGVLSRLCALGLLNTMLFAVYFHLVDTGLEGFPFAVVEAHNYAFELSAIYAGISLYFLFAGPGRLAIFKKKNKVTYYPKGNKN
;
A
#
# COMPACT_ATOMS: atom_id res chain seq x y z
N MET A 1 -85.22 11.62 12.05
CA MET A 1 -84.24 12.66 12.44
C MET A 1 -83.28 11.96 13.40
N ILE A 2 -82.18 11.39 12.90
CA ILE A 2 -80.83 12.00 12.78
C ILE A 2 -80.42 12.52 14.17
N ASP A 3 -79.41 11.96 14.86
CA ASP A 3 -78.01 12.07 14.46
C ASP A 3 -77.08 11.04 15.13
N SER A 4 -76.03 10.68 14.40
CA SER A 4 -74.97 9.74 14.75
C SER A 4 -73.78 10.51 15.34
N GLY A 5 -73.49 10.36 16.63
CA GLY A 5 -72.30 10.94 17.25
C GLY A 5 -71.06 10.07 17.06
N SER A 6 -70.32 10.23 15.96
CA SER A 6 -68.99 9.66 15.79
C SER A 6 -67.94 10.50 16.54
N ASN A 7 -67.26 9.89 17.49
CA ASN A 7 -66.19 10.48 18.29
C ASN A 7 -64.88 10.55 17.47
N SER A 8 -64.55 11.71 16.88
CA SER A 8 -63.27 11.92 16.19
C SER A 8 -62.20 12.41 17.15
N GLN A 9 -61.26 11.52 17.50
CA GLN A 9 -60.02 11.89 18.18
C GLN A 9 -59.16 12.74 17.23
N SER A 10 -59.01 14.02 17.57
CA SER A 10 -58.00 14.90 17.00
C SER A 10 -56.61 14.46 17.49
N ALA A 11 -55.91 13.69 16.67
CA ALA A 11 -54.49 13.45 16.85
C ALA A 11 -53.73 14.75 16.49
N GLY A 12 -53.41 15.55 17.50
CA GLY A 12 -52.51 16.69 17.35
C GLY A 12 -51.13 16.21 16.91
N SER A 13 -50.73 16.54 15.68
CA SER A 13 -49.38 16.33 15.18
C SER A 13 -48.42 17.34 15.82
N SER A 14 -47.73 16.91 16.87
CA SER A 14 -46.60 17.65 17.44
C SER A 14 -45.39 17.57 16.51
N SER A 15 -45.34 18.48 15.53
CA SER A 15 -44.16 18.74 14.71
C SER A 15 -43.05 19.34 15.57
N SER A 16 -42.15 18.50 16.09
CA SER A 16 -40.90 18.95 16.69
C SER A 16 -39.91 19.29 15.57
N ASN A 17 -39.83 20.58 15.23
CA ASN A 17 -39.01 21.11 14.16
C ASN A 17 -37.55 21.33 14.60
N GLN A 18 -36.92 20.28 15.15
CA GLN A 18 -35.48 20.27 15.45
C GLN A 18 -34.76 19.66 14.23
N PRO A 19 -33.70 20.30 13.70
CA PRO A 19 -32.96 19.75 12.57
C PRO A 19 -32.31 18.42 12.98
N GLN A 20 -32.93 17.32 12.56
CA GLN A 20 -32.42 15.97 12.82
C GLN A 20 -31.07 15.83 12.13
N LYS A 21 -30.01 15.58 12.90
CA LYS A 21 -28.67 15.30 12.38
C LYS A 21 -28.71 13.97 11.64
N VAL A 22 -28.87 14.01 10.31
CA VAL A 22 -28.80 12.81 9.47
C VAL A 22 -27.33 12.56 9.13
N GLU A 23 -26.73 11.60 9.84
CA GLU A 23 -25.39 11.11 9.49
C GLU A 23 -25.49 10.19 8.27
N VAL A 24 -25.41 10.76 7.08
CA VAL A 24 -25.24 9.97 5.86
C VAL A 24 -23.79 9.47 5.85
N VAL A 25 -23.58 8.21 6.24
CA VAL A 25 -22.33 7.53 5.90
C VAL A 25 -22.36 7.41 4.38
N VAL A 26 -21.72 8.36 3.69
CA VAL A 26 -21.45 8.24 2.26
C VAL A 26 -20.53 7.02 2.13
N ALA A 27 -21.14 5.86 1.90
CA ALA A 27 -20.43 4.71 1.40
C ALA A 27 -19.75 5.21 0.12
N SER A 28 -18.42 5.29 0.14
CA SER A 28 -17.64 5.50 -1.08
C SER A 28 -18.21 4.57 -2.16
N PRO A 29 -18.33 5.02 -3.43
CA PRO A 29 -18.91 4.22 -4.50
C PRO A 29 -18.00 3.00 -4.73
N THR A 30 -18.29 1.92 -4.02
CA THR A 30 -17.71 0.59 -4.20
C THR A 30 -18.67 -0.44 -3.58
N GLU A 31 -19.96 -0.30 -3.88
CA GLU A 31 -20.92 -1.39 -3.81
C GLU A 31 -21.05 -2.02 -5.20
N GLY A 32 -19.91 -2.39 -5.79
CA GLY A 32 -19.86 -3.52 -6.70
C GLY A 32 -19.57 -4.77 -5.88
N ASP A 33 -19.99 -5.94 -6.36
CA ASP A 33 -19.71 -7.23 -5.72
C ASP A 33 -18.24 -7.27 -5.25
N VAL A 34 -18.05 -7.54 -3.96
CA VAL A 34 -16.71 -7.64 -3.40
C VAL A 34 -16.08 -8.89 -3.97
N ASN A 35 -15.05 -8.73 -4.81
CA ASN A 35 -14.24 -9.86 -5.24
C ASN A 35 -13.36 -10.32 -4.07
N ILE A 36 -13.92 -11.14 -3.19
CA ILE A 36 -13.24 -11.66 -1.99
C ILE A 36 -11.93 -12.35 -2.38
N LEU A 37 -11.94 -13.11 -3.47
CA LEU A 37 -10.75 -13.81 -3.93
C LEU A 37 -9.65 -12.83 -4.36
N GLY A 38 -10.01 -11.78 -5.09
CA GLY A 38 -9.07 -10.72 -5.48
C GLY A 38 -8.50 -9.96 -4.28
N GLU A 39 -9.33 -9.63 -3.30
CA GLU A 39 -8.90 -8.97 -2.07
C GLU A 39 -7.98 -9.85 -1.21
N LEU A 40 -8.29 -11.15 -1.13
CA LEU A 40 -7.44 -12.11 -0.42
C LEU A 40 -6.12 -12.32 -1.16
N ALA A 41 -6.15 -12.46 -2.49
CA ALA A 41 -4.96 -12.62 -3.31
C ALA A 41 -4.01 -11.43 -3.16
N ILE A 42 -4.53 -10.20 -3.19
CA ILE A 42 -3.66 -9.03 -3.04
C ILE A 42 -3.14 -8.86 -1.61
N PHE A 43 -3.94 -9.22 -0.60
CA PHE A 43 -3.49 -9.26 0.77
C PHE A 43 -2.36 -10.26 0.98
N LEU A 44 -2.50 -11.48 0.45
CA LEU A 44 -1.46 -12.50 0.52
C LEU A 44 -0.20 -12.07 -0.22
N LEU A 45 -0.33 -11.52 -1.44
CA LEU A 45 0.82 -10.96 -2.17
C LEU A 45 1.54 -9.92 -1.32
N ARG A 46 0.80 -9.00 -0.68
CA ARG A 46 1.36 -7.94 0.17
C ARG A 46 2.16 -8.50 1.34
N VAL A 47 1.60 -9.48 2.06
CA VAL A 47 2.22 -10.06 3.26
C VAL A 47 3.45 -10.89 2.88
N VAL A 48 3.35 -11.76 1.87
CA VAL A 48 4.47 -12.61 1.43
C VAL A 48 5.61 -11.78 0.87
N PHE A 49 5.31 -10.80 0.00
CA PHE A 49 6.28 -9.84 -0.50
C PHE A 49 7.00 -9.11 0.64
N SER A 50 6.24 -8.65 1.65
CA SER A 50 6.80 -7.92 2.78
C SER A 50 7.70 -8.81 3.65
N LEU A 51 7.34 -10.07 3.85
CA LEU A 51 8.14 -11.04 4.62
C LEU A 51 9.53 -11.23 3.99
N PHE A 52 9.58 -11.48 2.67
CA PHE A 52 10.86 -11.68 2.01
C PHE A 52 11.67 -10.39 1.86
N MET A 53 11.02 -9.22 1.74
CA MET A 53 11.74 -7.96 1.78
C MET A 53 12.42 -7.71 3.13
N ILE A 54 11.80 -8.13 4.25
CA ILE A 54 12.47 -8.07 5.56
C ILE A 54 13.74 -8.92 5.56
N HIS A 55 13.70 -10.12 4.98
CA HIS A 55 14.89 -10.96 4.86
C HIS A 55 16.02 -10.26 4.09
N HIS A 56 15.72 -9.63 2.95
CA HIS A 56 16.70 -8.84 2.19
C HIS A 56 17.27 -7.65 2.96
N GLY A 57 16.46 -7.03 3.82
CA GLY A 57 16.93 -5.98 4.73
C GLY A 57 17.88 -6.53 5.80
N LEU A 58 17.56 -7.70 6.37
CA LEU A 58 18.36 -8.33 7.41
C LEU A 58 19.75 -8.72 6.90
N GLU A 59 19.86 -9.29 5.69
CA GLU A 59 21.16 -9.64 5.09
C GLU A 59 22.09 -8.41 5.00
N LYS A 60 21.55 -7.25 4.62
CA LYS A 60 22.32 -5.99 4.55
C LYS A 60 22.74 -5.48 5.92
N LEU A 61 21.94 -5.75 6.94
CA LEU A 61 22.21 -5.32 8.31
C LEU A 61 23.09 -6.29 9.09
N GLN A 62 23.25 -7.53 8.60
CA GLN A 62 24.16 -8.53 9.18
C GLN A 62 25.63 -8.23 8.85
N ASP A 63 25.92 -7.74 7.64
CA ASP A 63 27.25 -7.25 7.26
C ASP A 63 27.16 -5.89 6.53
N PRO A 64 26.88 -4.80 7.27
CA PRO A 64 26.76 -3.48 6.67
C PRO A 64 28.06 -2.99 6.04
N GLN A 65 29.20 -3.34 6.63
CA GLN A 65 30.52 -2.93 6.16
C GLN A 65 30.86 -3.59 4.83
N GLY A 66 30.68 -4.91 4.72
CA GLY A 66 30.90 -5.63 3.47
C GLY A 66 29.98 -5.13 2.36
N PHE A 67 28.69 -4.91 2.64
CA PHE A 67 27.77 -4.36 1.64
C PHE A 67 28.14 -2.92 1.23
N ALA A 68 28.59 -2.09 2.18
CA ALA A 68 29.04 -0.74 1.89
C ALA A 68 30.28 -0.73 0.98
N GLU A 69 31.27 -1.58 1.23
CA GLU A 69 32.50 -1.65 0.47
C GLU A 69 32.28 -2.27 -0.92
N PHE A 70 31.69 -3.47 -0.96
CA PHE A 70 31.62 -4.28 -2.16
C PHE A 70 30.43 -3.94 -3.07
N VAL A 71 29.39 -3.29 -2.54
CA VAL A 71 28.21 -2.91 -3.33
C VAL A 71 28.10 -1.39 -3.46
N VAL A 72 27.93 -0.68 -2.35
CA VAL A 72 27.68 0.77 -2.43
C VAL A 72 28.88 1.54 -2.97
N GLY A 73 30.06 1.32 -2.41
CA GLY A 73 31.30 1.99 -2.83
C GLY A 73 31.71 1.63 -4.25
N LYS A 74 31.49 0.39 -4.68
CA LYS A 74 31.86 -0.10 -6.01
C LYS A 74 30.90 0.38 -7.12
N TYR A 75 29.59 0.26 -6.93
CA TYR A 75 28.61 0.49 -8.00
C TYR A 75 27.87 1.83 -7.87
N PHE A 76 27.94 2.50 -6.72
CA PHE A 76 27.19 3.73 -6.44
C PHE A 76 28.10 4.88 -5.98
N ALA A 77 29.31 4.96 -6.52
CA ALA A 77 30.28 6.03 -6.19
C ALA A 77 29.79 7.46 -6.48
N PHE A 78 28.69 7.61 -7.23
CA PHE A 78 28.04 8.91 -7.46
C PHE A 78 27.21 9.39 -6.26
N LEU A 79 26.90 8.52 -5.29
CA LEU A 79 26.19 8.91 -4.08
C LEU A 79 27.10 9.72 -3.17
N PRO A 80 26.64 10.85 -2.62
CA PRO A 80 27.45 11.68 -1.74
C PRO A 80 27.63 11.01 -0.37
N GLY A 81 28.78 11.24 0.24
CA GLY A 81 29.08 10.81 1.61
C GLY A 81 29.61 9.38 1.71
N ASP A 82 29.58 8.84 2.93
CA ASP A 82 30.09 7.51 3.23
C ASP A 82 29.11 6.43 2.71
N PRO A 83 29.58 5.46 1.90
CA PRO A 83 28.78 4.31 1.44
C PRO A 83 28.01 3.59 2.54
N ILE A 84 28.53 3.55 3.78
CA ILE A 84 27.88 2.87 4.90
C ILE A 84 26.52 3.48 5.26
N ILE A 85 26.36 4.79 5.09
CA ILE A 85 25.11 5.51 5.38
C ILE A 85 24.01 5.01 4.45
N TRP A 86 24.35 4.82 3.18
CA TRP A 86 23.42 4.33 2.17
C TRP A 86 23.08 2.85 2.37
N THR A 87 24.03 2.03 2.83
CA THR A 87 23.76 0.65 3.25
C THR A 87 22.74 0.61 4.38
N PHE A 88 22.92 1.40 5.44
CA PHE A 88 21.95 1.47 6.53
C PHE A 88 20.61 2.03 6.06
N ALA A 89 20.59 3.06 5.22
CA ALA A 89 19.37 3.60 4.66
C ALA A 89 18.59 2.53 3.86
N ALA A 90 19.28 1.77 3.00
CA ALA A 90 18.68 0.68 2.24
C ALA A 90 18.18 -0.45 3.16
N GLY A 91 19.01 -0.90 4.11
CA GLY A 91 18.64 -1.94 5.09
C GLY A 91 17.42 -1.55 5.91
N VAL A 92 17.44 -0.37 6.54
CA VAL A 92 16.32 0.14 7.35
C VAL A 92 15.05 0.31 6.52
N THR A 93 15.15 0.82 5.29
CA THR A 93 14.01 0.92 4.36
C THR A 93 13.41 -0.46 4.09
N GLN A 94 14.26 -1.47 3.86
CA GLN A 94 13.85 -2.85 3.62
C GLN A 94 13.38 -3.59 4.89
N ILE A 95 13.42 -2.97 6.07
CA ILE A 95 12.79 -3.48 7.30
C ILE A 95 11.49 -2.72 7.61
N LEU A 96 11.54 -1.38 7.66
CA LEU A 96 10.40 -0.56 8.08
C LEU A 96 9.30 -0.47 7.04
N CYS A 97 9.66 -0.26 5.76
CA CYS A 97 8.67 -0.15 4.70
C CYS A 97 7.86 -1.44 4.47
N PRO A 98 8.44 -2.65 4.46
CA PRO A 98 7.63 -3.85 4.31
C PRO A 98 6.72 -4.10 5.51
N ILE A 99 7.12 -3.75 6.74
CA ILE A 99 6.21 -3.81 7.90
C ILE A 99 5.02 -2.86 7.69
N GLY A 100 5.29 -1.60 7.33
CA GLY A 100 4.24 -0.63 7.04
C GLY A 100 3.33 -1.08 5.90
N LEU A 101 3.91 -1.63 4.83
CA LEU A 101 3.18 -2.15 3.69
C LEU A 101 2.32 -3.37 4.05
N ALA A 102 2.83 -4.33 4.81
CA ALA A 102 2.08 -5.50 5.28
C ALA A 102 0.82 -5.10 6.06
N LEU A 103 0.96 -4.11 6.96
CA LEU A 103 -0.15 -3.54 7.74
C LEU A 103 -1.08 -2.64 6.91
N GLY A 104 -0.62 -2.18 5.73
CA GLY A 104 -1.32 -1.24 4.88
C GLY A 104 -1.27 0.22 5.37
N VAL A 105 -0.27 0.56 6.20
CA VAL A 105 -0.03 1.90 6.75
C VAL A 105 0.97 2.63 5.86
N LEU A 106 0.63 3.85 5.43
CA LEU A 106 1.46 4.65 4.51
C LEU A 106 1.93 3.84 3.30
N SER A 107 1.11 2.91 2.83
CA SER A 107 1.51 1.84 1.90
C SER A 107 2.16 2.36 0.62
N ARG A 108 1.70 3.51 0.11
CA ARG A 108 2.28 4.13 -1.09
C ARG A 108 3.69 4.67 -0.83
N LEU A 109 3.93 5.28 0.33
CA LEU A 109 5.27 5.75 0.71
C LEU A 109 6.21 4.57 0.97
N CYS A 110 5.72 3.55 1.67
CA CYS A 110 6.47 2.31 1.89
C CYS A 110 6.83 1.62 0.56
N ALA A 111 5.86 1.51 -0.35
CA ALA A 111 6.06 0.93 -1.68
C ALA A 111 7.04 1.77 -2.52
N LEU A 112 7.01 3.10 -2.42
CA LEU A 112 7.99 3.98 -3.08
C LEU A 112 9.41 3.73 -2.57
N GLY A 113 9.59 3.62 -1.25
CA GLY A 113 10.89 3.32 -0.65
C GLY A 113 11.42 1.95 -1.10
N LEU A 114 10.58 0.92 -1.05
CA LEU A 114 10.93 -0.42 -1.53
C LEU A 114 11.25 -0.43 -3.02
N LEU A 115 10.44 0.23 -3.85
CA LEU A 115 10.69 0.38 -5.28
C LEU A 115 12.06 0.99 -5.52
N ASN A 116 12.41 2.08 -4.83
CA ASN A 116 13.71 2.73 -4.99
C ASN A 116 14.86 1.77 -4.66
N THR A 117 14.79 1.05 -3.53
CA THR A 117 15.83 0.07 -3.19
C THR A 117 15.97 -1.05 -4.20
N MET A 118 14.86 -1.49 -4.81
CA MET A 118 14.87 -2.56 -5.81
C MET A 118 15.36 -2.07 -7.17
N LEU A 119 15.08 -0.82 -7.55
CA LEU A 119 15.64 -0.22 -8.77
C LEU A 119 17.16 -0.07 -8.68
N PHE A 120 17.68 0.32 -7.51
CA PHE A 120 19.12 0.35 -7.27
C PHE A 120 19.70 -1.07 -7.33
N ALA A 121 19.04 -2.08 -6.75
CA ALA A 121 19.48 -3.46 -6.86
C ALA A 121 19.49 -3.99 -8.32
N VAL A 122 18.45 -3.69 -9.11
CA VAL A 122 18.42 -4.00 -10.54
C VAL A 122 19.58 -3.34 -11.27
N TYR A 123 19.82 -2.05 -11.02
CA TYR A 123 20.94 -1.32 -11.61
C TYR A 123 22.28 -1.97 -11.24
N PHE A 124 22.50 -2.27 -9.97
CA PHE A 124 23.69 -2.96 -9.48
C PHE A 124 23.92 -4.28 -10.22
N HIS A 125 22.92 -5.15 -10.27
CA HIS A 125 23.04 -6.45 -10.95
C HIS A 125 23.31 -6.29 -12.46
N LEU A 126 22.63 -5.35 -13.12
CA LEU A 126 22.84 -5.08 -14.55
C LEU A 126 24.23 -4.51 -14.83
N VAL A 127 24.80 -3.71 -13.93
CA VAL A 127 26.18 -3.19 -14.09
C VAL A 127 27.21 -4.28 -13.79
N ASP A 128 26.93 -5.16 -12.83
CA ASP A 128 27.86 -6.23 -12.43
C ASP A 128 27.95 -7.37 -13.45
N THR A 129 26.81 -7.93 -13.86
CA THR A 129 26.76 -9.12 -14.73
C THR A 129 26.24 -8.84 -16.13
N GLY A 130 25.69 -7.64 -16.38
CA GLY A 130 25.07 -7.29 -17.66
C GLY A 130 23.68 -7.90 -17.81
N LEU A 131 23.28 -8.16 -19.06
CA LEU A 131 22.02 -8.84 -19.38
C LEU A 131 22.15 -10.36 -19.37
N GLU A 132 23.37 -10.91 -19.24
CA GLU A 132 23.62 -12.36 -19.19
C GLU A 132 22.99 -13.16 -20.35
N GLY A 133 22.71 -12.51 -21.49
CA GLY A 133 22.04 -13.12 -22.65
C GLY A 133 20.51 -13.25 -22.55
N PHE A 134 19.87 -12.49 -21.66
CA PHE A 134 18.41 -12.40 -21.51
C PHE A 134 17.70 -12.14 -22.85
N PRO A 135 16.54 -12.78 -23.13
CA PRO A 135 15.80 -13.70 -22.27
C PRO A 135 16.07 -15.20 -22.50
N PHE A 136 16.94 -15.56 -23.44
CA PHE A 136 17.04 -16.94 -23.95
C PHE A 136 18.30 -17.71 -23.54
N ALA A 137 19.25 -17.07 -22.85
CA ALA A 137 20.46 -17.72 -22.40
C ALA A 137 20.23 -18.64 -21.20
N VAL A 138 21.09 -19.66 -21.08
CA VAL A 138 21.18 -20.50 -19.89
C VAL A 138 22.36 -19.98 -19.07
N VAL A 139 22.06 -19.31 -17.96
CA VAL A 139 23.08 -18.76 -17.04
C VAL A 139 23.58 -19.88 -16.14
N GLU A 140 24.88 -19.88 -15.82
CA GLU A 140 25.50 -20.85 -14.90
C GLU A 140 24.85 -20.81 -13.51
N ALA A 141 24.48 -19.61 -13.06
CA ALA A 141 23.76 -19.38 -11.81
C ALA A 141 22.28 -19.83 -11.85
N HIS A 142 21.80 -20.43 -12.94
CA HIS A 142 20.43 -20.92 -13.17
C HIS A 142 19.29 -19.88 -13.14
N ASN A 143 19.58 -18.63 -12.82
CA ASN A 143 18.67 -17.50 -12.91
C ASN A 143 19.46 -16.24 -13.28
N TYR A 144 18.81 -15.27 -13.92
CA TYR A 144 19.47 -13.99 -14.19
C TYR A 144 19.61 -13.22 -12.88
N ALA A 145 20.76 -12.57 -12.66
CA ALA A 145 21.07 -11.95 -11.38
C ALA A 145 20.06 -10.84 -10.99
N PHE A 146 19.56 -10.09 -11.98
CA PHE A 146 18.63 -8.98 -11.75
C PHE A 146 17.16 -9.42 -11.59
N GLU A 147 16.79 -10.66 -11.92
CA GLU A 147 15.38 -11.12 -11.97
C GLU A 147 14.64 -10.90 -10.66
N LEU A 148 15.25 -11.34 -9.56
CA LEU A 148 14.62 -11.26 -8.24
C LEU A 148 14.34 -9.80 -7.88
N SER A 149 15.33 -8.92 -8.04
CA SER A 149 15.18 -7.49 -7.79
C SER A 149 14.15 -6.83 -8.72
N ALA A 150 14.03 -7.27 -9.98
CA ALA A 150 13.06 -6.77 -10.93
C ALA A 150 11.62 -7.16 -10.55
N ILE A 151 11.42 -8.40 -10.07
CA ILE A 151 10.11 -8.85 -9.56
C ILE A 151 9.70 -8.04 -8.34
N TYR A 152 10.59 -7.82 -7.37
CA TYR A 152 10.29 -6.98 -6.21
C TYR A 152 10.00 -5.54 -6.61
N ALA A 153 10.73 -4.97 -7.58
CA ALA A 153 10.44 -3.65 -8.13
C ALA A 153 9.04 -3.60 -8.75
N GLY A 154 8.67 -4.60 -9.56
CA GLY A 154 7.34 -4.69 -10.19
C GLY A 154 6.20 -4.77 -9.17
N ILE A 155 6.34 -5.58 -8.13
CA ILE A 155 5.35 -5.69 -7.05
C ILE A 155 5.27 -4.39 -6.23
N SER A 156 6.43 -3.76 -5.94
CA SER A 156 6.47 -2.45 -5.27
C SER A 156 5.75 -1.39 -6.09
N LEU A 157 5.97 -1.37 -7.41
CA LEU A 157 5.32 -0.45 -8.34
C LEU A 157 3.81 -0.66 -8.36
N TYR A 158 3.35 -1.92 -8.34
CA TYR A 158 1.93 -2.22 -8.20
C TYR A 158 1.35 -1.58 -6.94
N PHE A 159 1.96 -1.81 -5.76
CA PHE A 159 1.44 -1.27 -4.50
C PHE A 159 1.56 0.26 -4.40
N LEU A 160 2.53 0.86 -5.09
CA LEU A 160 2.67 2.31 -5.20
C LEU A 160 1.44 2.94 -5.87
N PHE A 161 0.95 2.35 -6.95
CA PHE A 161 -0.20 2.87 -7.69
C PHE A 161 -1.55 2.37 -7.16
N ALA A 162 -1.68 1.06 -6.96
CA ALA A 162 -2.92 0.43 -6.50
C ALA A 162 -3.25 0.78 -5.04
N GLY A 163 -2.23 1.04 -4.21
CA GLY A 163 -2.39 1.16 -2.76
C GLY A 163 -2.55 -0.20 -2.07
N PRO A 164 -2.97 -0.24 -0.80
CA PRO A 164 -2.86 -1.47 0.00
C PRO A 164 -3.97 -2.49 -0.27
N GLY A 165 -5.09 -2.14 -0.91
CA GLY A 165 -6.28 -3.01 -1.00
C GLY A 165 -7.24 -2.85 0.19
N ARG A 166 -8.38 -3.57 0.20
CA ARG A 166 -9.44 -3.38 1.20
C ARG A 166 -9.11 -4.04 2.55
N LEU A 167 -8.30 -5.09 2.55
CA LEU A 167 -7.80 -5.78 3.75
C LEU A 167 -6.57 -5.06 4.33
N ALA A 168 -6.73 -3.81 4.76
CA ALA A 168 -5.69 -2.99 5.40
C ALA A 168 -6.19 -2.47 6.76
N ILE A 169 -5.30 -2.33 7.74
CA ILE A 169 -5.69 -1.97 9.12
C ILE A 169 -6.32 -0.56 9.16
N PHE A 170 -5.78 0.38 8.38
CA PHE A 170 -6.27 1.76 8.33
C PHE A 170 -7.04 2.02 7.02
N LYS A 171 -8.32 1.65 6.99
CA LYS A 171 -9.22 2.13 5.94
C LYS A 171 -9.82 3.47 6.35
N LYS A 172 -9.45 4.55 5.64
CA LYS A 172 -10.09 5.86 5.83
C LYS A 172 -11.57 5.75 5.42
N LYS A 173 -12.48 5.72 6.39
CA LYS A 173 -13.92 5.91 6.14
C LYS A 173 -14.15 7.41 5.95
N ASN A 174 -14.33 7.88 4.72
CA ASN A 174 -14.70 9.28 4.49
C ASN A 174 -16.14 9.49 4.99
N LYS A 175 -16.32 10.18 6.12
CA LYS A 175 -17.63 10.60 6.63
C LYS A 175 -17.93 11.98 6.05
N VAL A 176 -18.96 12.09 5.19
CA VAL A 176 -19.42 13.38 4.67
C VAL A 176 -20.68 13.78 5.45
N THR A 177 -20.64 14.90 6.16
CA THR A 177 -21.81 15.43 6.87
C THR A 177 -22.60 16.33 5.92
N TYR A 178 -23.79 15.90 5.54
CA TYR A 178 -24.73 16.68 4.74
C TYR A 178 -25.69 17.44 5.65
N TYR A 179 -25.93 18.73 5.35
CA TYR A 179 -26.99 19.51 5.97
C TYR A 179 -28.07 19.78 4.91
N PRO A 180 -29.28 19.21 5.02
CA PRO A 180 -30.36 19.50 4.08
C PRO A 180 -30.73 20.98 4.18
N LYS A 181 -30.74 21.66 3.03
CA LYS A 181 -31.22 23.03 2.92
C LYS A 181 -32.74 23.00 3.13
N GLY A 182 -33.23 23.58 4.23
CA GLY A 182 -34.67 23.64 4.51
C GLY A 182 -35.42 24.32 3.37
N ASN A 183 -36.55 23.74 2.96
CA ASN A 183 -37.46 24.36 1.99
C ASN A 183 -37.85 25.74 2.50
N LYS A 184 -37.51 26.78 1.75
CA LYS A 184 -38.13 28.09 1.91
C LYS A 184 -39.47 28.01 1.19
N ASN A 185 -40.53 27.78 1.96
CA ASN A 185 -41.90 27.99 1.50
C ASN A 185 -42.15 29.48 1.28
#